data_AF-A0A6P0YPS2-F1
#
_entry.id   AF-A0A6P0YPS2-F1
#
_cell.length_a   1.000
_cell.length_b   1.000
_cell.length_c   1.000
_cell.angle_alpha   90.00
_cell.angle_beta   90.00
_cell.angle_gamma   90.00
#
_symmetry.space_group_name_H-M   'P 1'
#
loop_
_entity.id
_entity.type
_entity.pdbx_description
1 polymer ?
#
loop_
_entity_poly.entity_id
_entity_poly.type
_entity_poly.pdbx_seq_one_letter_code
_entity_poly.pdbx_strand_id
1 'polypeptide(L)'
;LVPTKIPTKYAFPSHLTAMYQILPTNPLQELDKIMAKNPSYILLAEKDNISPEYRNAMNQYLEANYFLETTIQNVGLYRYYGNN
;
A
#
# COMPACT_ATOMS: atom_id res chain seq x y z
N LEU A 1 29.77 -4.61 13.16
CA LEU A 1 28.62 -3.74 12.81
C LEU A 1 27.66 -4.57 11.96
N VAL A 2 26.56 -5.05 12.54
CA VAL A 2 25.51 -5.73 11.76
C VAL A 2 24.83 -4.64 10.92
N PRO A 3 24.64 -4.82 9.60
CA PRO A 3 23.96 -3.82 8.80
C PRO A 3 22.50 -3.80 9.25
N THR A 4 22.12 -2.76 9.99
CA THR A 4 20.72 -2.51 10.34
C THR A 4 20.00 -2.19 9.04
N LYS A 5 19.31 -3.17 8.44
CA LYS A 5 18.35 -2.92 7.36
C LYS A 5 17.35 -1.92 7.91
N ILE A 6 17.45 -0.67 7.50
CA ILE A 6 16.46 0.36 7.81
C ILE A 6 15.12 -0.20 7.29
N PRO A 7 14.08 -0.34 8.14
CA PRO A 7 12.80 -0.83 7.66
C PRO A 7 12.31 0.15 6.60
N THR A 8 12.14 -0.34 5.37
CA THR A 8 11.67 0.48 4.27
C THR A 8 10.24 0.92 4.59
N LYS A 9 10.08 2.17 5.03
CA LYS A 9 8.78 2.79 5.28
C LYS A 9 8.22 3.26 3.95
N TYR A 10 7.30 2.50 3.37
CA TYR A 10 6.53 2.94 2.21
C TYR A 10 5.32 3.74 2.70
N ALA A 11 5.37 5.06 2.57
CA ALA A 11 4.16 5.85 2.58
C ALA A 11 3.49 5.64 1.22
N PHE A 12 2.48 4.79 1.17
CA PHE A 12 1.69 4.62 -0.04
C PHE A 12 0.96 5.95 -0.28
N PRO A 13 1.23 6.65 -1.40
CA PRO A 13 0.52 7.87 -1.67
C PRO A 13 -0.88 7.45 -2.12
N SER A 14 -1.91 7.91 -1.40
CA SER A 14 -3.27 8.08 -1.94
C SER A 14 -3.29 8.73 -3.33
N HIS A 15 -2.19 9.39 -3.70
CA HIS A 15 -1.93 9.98 -5.00
C HIS A 15 -1.62 9.01 -6.14
N LEU A 16 -1.49 7.69 -5.96
CA LEU A 16 -1.25 6.79 -7.12
C LEU A 16 -2.39 6.84 -8.14
N THR A 17 -3.63 7.04 -7.70
CA THR A 17 -4.76 7.31 -8.60
C THR A 17 -4.75 8.72 -9.18
N ALA A 18 -4.24 9.71 -8.43
CA ALA A 18 -4.00 11.06 -8.97
C ALA A 18 -2.87 11.05 -10.02
N MET A 19 -1.87 10.19 -9.86
CA MET A 19 -0.75 10.02 -10.80
C MET A 19 -1.22 9.46 -12.14
N TYR A 20 -2.35 8.75 -12.23
CA TYR A 20 -2.95 8.34 -13.51
C TYR A 20 -3.27 9.54 -14.42
N GLN A 21 -3.54 10.72 -13.84
CA GLN A 21 -3.77 11.94 -14.63
C GLN A 21 -2.48 12.49 -15.26
N ILE A 22 -1.31 12.05 -14.81
CA ILE A 22 0.01 12.59 -15.18
C ILE A 22 0.89 11.52 -15.84
N LEU A 23 0.69 10.26 -15.52
CA LEU A 23 1.44 9.11 -16.05
C LEU A 23 0.46 8.16 -16.76
N PRO A 24 0.68 7.82 -18.04
CA PRO A 24 -0.16 6.91 -18.81
C PRO A 24 0.11 5.45 -18.41
N THR A 25 0.01 5.14 -17.12
CA THR A 25 0.35 3.84 -16.56
C THR A 25 -0.88 3.22 -15.93
N ASN A 26 -1.15 1.94 -16.23
CA ASN A 26 -2.28 1.21 -15.65
C ASN A 26 -2.13 1.14 -14.11
N PRO A 27 -3.05 1.73 -13.33
CA PRO A 27 -2.94 1.78 -11.88
C PRO A 27 -2.86 0.40 -11.23
N LEU A 28 -3.57 -0.60 -11.76
CA LEU A 28 -3.54 -1.96 -11.21
C LEU A 28 -2.17 -2.64 -11.41
N GLN A 29 -1.55 -2.44 -12.58
CA GLN A 29 -0.21 -2.98 -12.84
C GLN A 29 0.85 -2.36 -11.93
N GLU A 30 0.72 -1.06 -11.62
CA GLU A 30 1.62 -0.43 -10.65
C GLU A 30 1.35 -0.89 -9.22
N LEU A 31 0.09 -1.09 -8.84
CA LEU A 31 -0.25 -1.70 -7.57
C LEU A 31 0.43 -3.06 -7.42
N ASP A 32 0.31 -3.93 -8.42
CA ASP A 32 0.95 -5.26 -8.42
C ASP A 32 2.47 -5.15 -8.25
N LYS A 33 3.13 -4.24 -8.98
CA LYS A 33 4.59 -4.02 -8.87
C LYS A 33 5.01 -3.54 -7.48
N ILE A 34 4.19 -2.71 -6.83
CA ILE A 34 4.50 -2.22 -5.49
C ILE A 34 4.28 -3.33 -4.46
N MET A 35 3.16 -4.05 -4.55
CA MET A 35 2.83 -5.14 -3.63
C MET A 35 3.82 -6.31 -3.76
N ALA A 36 4.34 -6.60 -4.96
CA ALA A 36 5.39 -7.59 -5.18
C ALA A 36 6.71 -7.29 -4.43
N LYS A 37 6.92 -6.05 -3.97
CA LYS A 37 8.10 -5.70 -3.14
C LYS A 37 7.91 -6.03 -1.66
N ASN A 38 6.75 -6.57 -1.26
CA ASN A 38 6.39 -6.87 0.12
C ASN A 38 6.70 -5.69 1.06
N PRO A 39 6.08 -4.50 0.85
CA PRO A 39 6.33 -3.35 1.70
C PRO A 39 6.04 -3.70 3.16
N SER A 40 6.93 -3.35 4.09
CA SER A 40 6.75 -3.70 5.51
C SER A 40 5.55 -2.99 6.15
N TYR A 41 5.20 -1.82 5.61
CA TYR A 41 4.08 -1.00 6.05
C TYR A 41 3.34 -0.41 4.85
N ILE A 42 2.02 -0.31 4.96
CA ILE A 42 1.14 0.37 4.01
C ILE A 42 0.32 1.40 4.79
N LEU A 43 0.28 2.63 4.27
CA LEU A 43 -0.61 3.68 4.76
C LEU A 43 -1.76 3.82 3.77
N LEU A 44 -3.00 3.73 4.26
CA LEU A 44 -4.20 3.83 3.44
C LEU A 44 -5.17 4.83 4.05
N ALA A 45 -5.50 5.90 3.33
CA ALA A 45 -6.52 6.84 3.77
C ALA A 45 -7.92 6.33 3.42
N GLU A 46 -8.89 6.49 4.33
CA GLU A 46 -10.25 5.98 4.09
C GLU A 46 -10.99 6.72 2.96
N LYS A 47 -10.64 7.99 2.73
CA LYS A 47 -11.34 8.93 1.83
C LYS A 47 -10.62 9.14 0.49
N ASP A 48 -10.01 8.10 -0.06
CA ASP A 48 -9.41 8.23 -1.38
C ASP A 48 -10.48 8.02 -2.47
N ASN A 49 -10.57 8.97 -3.41
CA ASN A 49 -11.34 8.84 -4.66
C ASN A 49 -10.63 7.87 -5.61
N ILE A 50 -10.54 6.60 -5.22
CA ILE A 50 -10.00 5.51 -6.04
C ILE A 50 -11.14 4.73 -6.70
N SER A 51 -10.86 4.10 -7.85
CA SER A 51 -11.87 3.28 -8.50
C SER A 51 -12.22 2.06 -7.63
N PRO A 52 -13.47 1.54 -7.72
CA PRO A 52 -13.85 0.33 -7.01
C PRO A 52 -12.94 -0.87 -7.32
N GLU A 53 -12.48 -1.02 -8.57
CA GLU A 53 -11.58 -2.14 -8.92
C GLU A 53 -10.25 -2.04 -8.19
N TYR A 54 -9.66 -0.83 -8.14
CA TYR A 54 -8.40 -0.60 -7.44
C TYR A 54 -8.55 -0.82 -5.93
N ARG A 55 -9.66 -0.36 -5.34
CA ARG A 55 -9.97 -0.60 -3.92
C ARG A 55 -10.10 -2.09 -3.62
N ASN A 56 -10.78 -2.84 -4.47
CA ASN A 56 -10.94 -4.27 -4.29
C ASN A 56 -9.61 -5.03 -4.39
N ALA A 57 -8.77 -4.72 -5.38
CA ALA A 57 -7.45 -5.31 -5.52
C ALA A 57 -6.56 -5.00 -4.30
N MET A 58 -6.55 -3.75 -3.84
CA MET A 58 -5.82 -3.35 -2.64
C MET A 58 -6.29 -4.12 -1.40
N ASN A 59 -7.61 -4.23 -1.19
CA ASN A 59 -8.16 -4.96 -0.05
C ASN A 59 -7.73 -6.43 -0.08
N GLN A 60 -7.74 -7.09 -1.24
CA GLN A 60 -7.28 -8.48 -1.37
C GLN A 60 -5.82 -8.65 -0.93
N TYR A 61 -4.94 -7.72 -1.31
CA TYR A 61 -3.54 -7.75 -0.87
C TYR A 61 -3.39 -7.55 0.63
N LEU A 62 -4.16 -6.62 1.20
CA LEU A 62 -4.14 -6.34 2.63
C LEU A 62 -4.62 -7.56 3.41
N GLU A 63 -5.76 -8.14 3.04
CA GLU A 63 -6.33 -9.33 3.69
C GLU A 63 -5.41 -10.56 3.61
N ALA A 64 -4.63 -10.68 2.54
CA ALA A 64 -3.73 -11.82 2.37
C ALA A 64 -2.51 -11.79 3.30
N ASN A 65 -1.90 -10.61 3.49
CA ASN A 65 -0.54 -10.51 4.07
C ASN A 65 -0.33 -9.39 5.09
N TYR A 66 -1.35 -8.58 5.38
CA TYR A 66 -1.25 -7.40 6.24
C TYR A 66 -2.33 -7.35 7.32
N PHE A 67 -1.98 -6.87 8.51
CA PHE A 67 -2.97 -6.57 9.55
C PHE A 67 -2.99 -5.06 9.81
N LEU A 68 -4.15 -4.53 10.18
CA LEU A 68 -4.29 -3.15 10.61
C LEU A 68 -3.62 -2.99 11.98
N GLU A 69 -2.48 -2.30 12.03
CA GLU A 69 -1.74 -2.06 13.27
C GLU A 69 -2.38 -0.94 14.07
N THR A 70 -2.74 0.18 13.41
CA THR A 70 -3.43 1.31 14.04
C THR A 70 -4.08 2.21 13.00
N THR A 71 -4.91 3.14 13.47
CA THR A 71 -5.50 4.20 12.63
C THR A 71 -5.13 5.56 13.20
N ILE A 72 -4.55 6.43 12.37
CA ILE A 72 -4.13 7.78 12.75
C ILE A 72 -4.83 8.77 11.82
N GLN A 73 -5.67 9.65 12.37
CA GLN A 73 -6.34 10.71 11.59
C GLN A 73 -7.08 10.21 10.33
N ASN A 74 -7.81 9.08 10.43
CA ASN A 74 -8.49 8.40 9.30
C ASN A 74 -7.56 7.78 8.25
N VAL A 75 -6.30 7.56 8.60
CA VAL A 75 -5.33 6.79 7.82
C VAL A 75 -5.02 5.49 8.55
N GLY A 76 -5.34 4.36 7.93
CA GLY A 76 -4.99 3.03 8.43
C GLY A 76 -3.51 2.75 8.15
N LEU A 77 -2.77 2.34 9.19
CA LEU A 77 -1.43 1.79 9.09
C LEU A 77 -1.51 0.27 9.13
N TYR A 78 -1.20 -0.36 8.00
CA TYR A 78 -1.16 -1.81 7.84
C TYR A 78 0.27 -2.30 7.91
N ARG A 79 0.52 -3.38 8.66
CA ARG A 79 1.85 -4.00 8.78
C ARG A 79 1.85 -5.37 8.14
N TYR A 80 2.91 -5.64 7.37
CA TYR A 80 3.14 -6.95 6.77
C TYR A 80 3.41 -7.98 7.87
N TYR A 81 2.67 -9.09 7.85
CA TYR A 81 2.89 -10.22 8.76
C TYR A 81 3.36 -11.49 8.03
N GLY A 82 3.61 -11.41 6.72
CA GLY A 82 3.93 -12.57 5.89
C GLY A 82 4.91 -13.51 6.59
N ASN A 83 4.49 -14.78 6.68
CA ASN A 83 5.32 -15.85 7.20
C ASN A 83 6.63 -15.88 6.39
N ASN A 84 7.77 -15.84 7.09
CA ASN A 84 9.07 -16.18 6.52
C ASN A 84 9.07 -17.62 6.00
#